data_AF-A0A0J9V412-F1
#
_entry.id   AF-A0A0J9V412-F1
#
_cell.length_a   1.000
_cell.length_b   1.000
_cell.length_c   1.000
_cell.angle_alpha   90.00
_cell.angle_beta   90.00
_cell.angle_gamma   90.00
#
_symmetry.space_group_name_H-M   'P 1'
#
loop_
_entity.id
_entity.type
_entity.pdbx_description
1 polymer ?
#
loop_
_entity_poly.entity_id
_entity_poly.type
_entity_poly.pdbx_seq_one_letter_code
_entity_poly.pdbx_strand_id
1 'polypeptide(L)'
;MSGYPGYNSGRYGPPQPQYHQQPQGNYYPPQPSYGGGYPQGQPSPQPPFGYQQQPPQQQYYSGPPPQQQQYGGHYQQGPPQPNYGSRPGGGPAPPPTAPQQFGHGAPNSYNFRYSNCTGRRKALLIGINYFNQRGQLRGCINDVRNMTAYLSEHFGYKREDMVILTDDQQNPMSQPTKQNILRAMHWLVKDARPNDSLFFHYSGHGGQTKDLDGDEDDGYDEVIYPVDFRQTGHITDDEMHRIMVRPLQAGVRLTAIFDSCHSGTALDLPYIYSTQGILKEPNLAKEAGQGLLGVISSYSQGDLGGVASNIFGFIKKAANGDEVRERNLRTKTSPADVVMWSGSKDDQTSADATIASQATGAMSWAFVTALKKSPQQSYVQLLNSIRDELATRYTQKPQLSCSHPLDTNLLFVM
;
A
#
# COMPACT_ATOMS: atom_id res chain seq x y z
N MET A 1 1.80 42.77 -78.02
CA MET A 1 1.92 43.67 -76.84
C MET A 1 1.64 42.80 -75.62
N SER A 2 2.51 42.56 -74.65
CA SER A 2 3.93 42.92 -74.37
C SER A 2 4.34 42.10 -73.13
N GLY A 3 5.56 41.58 -72.90
CA GLY A 3 6.77 41.51 -73.72
C GLY A 3 8.02 41.34 -72.84
N TYR A 4 8.83 40.28 -73.07
CA TYR A 4 10.22 40.08 -72.56
C TYR A 4 10.43 39.84 -71.03
N PRO A 5 11.58 39.27 -70.58
CA PRO A 5 12.09 37.93 -70.94
C PRO A 5 12.72 37.16 -69.75
N GLY A 6 13.25 35.95 -69.98
CA GLY A 6 14.18 35.27 -69.05
C GLY A 6 15.56 35.02 -69.69
N TYR A 7 16.60 34.89 -68.86
CA TYR A 7 17.98 34.37 -69.09
C TYR A 7 18.68 34.43 -67.69
N ASN A 8 19.75 33.72 -67.30
CA ASN A 8 20.32 32.40 -67.62
C ASN A 8 21.50 32.12 -66.64
N SER A 9 21.83 30.83 -66.43
CA SER A 9 23.13 30.27 -65.99
C SER A 9 24.06 31.01 -65.01
N GLY A 10 24.40 30.36 -63.89
CA GLY A 10 25.57 30.69 -63.07
C GLY A 10 26.02 29.52 -62.18
N ARG A 11 26.87 28.61 -62.69
CA ARG A 11 27.54 27.58 -61.87
C ARG A 11 28.76 28.18 -61.18
N TYR A 12 28.84 28.13 -59.85
CA TYR A 12 30.11 28.12 -59.13
C TYR A 12 30.02 27.31 -57.83
N GLY A 13 31.09 26.56 -57.57
CA GLY A 13 31.45 25.95 -56.30
C GLY A 13 32.87 25.37 -56.46
N PRO A 14 33.50 24.80 -55.42
CA PRO A 14 33.17 24.89 -53.99
C PRO A 14 34.20 25.78 -53.25
N PRO A 15 34.11 25.88 -51.91
CA PRO A 15 35.30 25.58 -51.12
C PRO A 15 35.03 24.73 -49.86
N GLN A 16 35.90 23.73 -49.65
CA GLN A 16 36.29 23.17 -48.36
C GLN A 16 37.76 23.59 -48.09
N PRO A 17 38.37 23.34 -46.90
CA PRO A 17 37.83 22.76 -45.65
C PRO A 17 38.08 23.65 -44.41
N GLN A 18 37.50 23.28 -43.25
CA GLN A 18 38.15 23.54 -41.97
C GLN A 18 37.78 22.50 -40.90
N TYR A 19 38.65 21.50 -40.75
CA TYR A 19 38.61 20.56 -39.63
C TYR A 19 39.05 21.27 -38.35
N HIS A 20 38.19 21.30 -37.33
CA HIS A 20 38.64 21.64 -35.98
C HIS A 20 39.27 20.42 -35.32
N GLN A 21 40.57 20.51 -35.03
CA GLN A 21 41.29 19.50 -34.26
C GLN A 21 40.89 19.60 -32.78
N GLN A 22 40.50 18.48 -32.18
CA GLN A 22 40.45 18.34 -30.72
C GLN A 22 41.82 17.84 -30.23
N PRO A 23 42.46 18.48 -29.24
CA PRO A 23 43.71 17.99 -28.68
C PRO A 23 43.48 16.76 -27.81
N GLN A 24 44.23 15.68 -28.08
CA GLN A 24 44.30 14.51 -27.20
C GLN A 24 45.02 14.88 -25.89
N GLY A 25 44.29 14.87 -24.78
CA GLY A 25 44.86 14.96 -23.43
C GLY A 25 44.96 13.58 -22.78
N ASN A 26 46.15 12.97 -22.79
CA ASN A 26 46.42 11.77 -22.00
C ASN A 26 46.43 12.10 -20.50
N TYR A 27 45.42 11.65 -19.76
CA TYR A 27 45.44 11.63 -18.29
C TYR A 27 45.05 10.25 -17.77
N TYR A 28 46.06 9.48 -17.37
CA TYR A 28 45.90 8.29 -16.54
C TYR A 28 45.68 8.73 -15.07
N PRO A 29 44.59 8.31 -14.40
CA PRO A 29 44.53 8.30 -12.95
C PRO A 29 45.33 7.10 -12.39
N PRO A 30 46.17 7.29 -11.35
CA PRO A 30 47.02 6.21 -10.81
C PRO A 30 46.26 5.23 -9.91
N GLN A 31 46.70 3.96 -9.92
CA GLN A 31 46.25 2.95 -8.96
C GLN A 31 46.82 3.20 -7.55
N PRO A 32 46.02 3.07 -6.48
CA PRO A 32 46.53 2.82 -5.14
C PRO A 32 46.98 1.36 -4.98
N SER A 33 48.22 1.17 -4.56
CA SER A 33 48.80 -0.14 -4.25
C SER A 33 48.22 -0.74 -2.97
N TYR A 34 47.81 -2.00 -3.00
CA TYR A 34 47.52 -2.78 -1.78
C TYR A 34 48.82 -3.43 -1.27
N GLY A 35 49.35 -2.94 -0.14
CA GLY A 35 50.64 -3.39 0.38
C GLY A 35 50.83 -3.28 1.88
N GLY A 36 50.37 -4.30 2.62
CA GLY A 36 51.02 -4.80 3.84
C GLY A 36 50.81 -4.06 5.18
N GLY A 37 50.83 -4.85 6.27
CA GLY A 37 51.18 -4.36 7.61
C GLY A 37 50.12 -4.51 8.71
N TYR A 38 50.05 -5.69 9.34
CA TYR A 38 49.58 -5.78 10.73
C TYR A 38 50.67 -5.24 11.68
N PRO A 39 50.27 -4.66 12.83
CA PRO A 39 50.75 -5.26 14.09
C PRO A 39 49.67 -5.35 15.19
N GLN A 40 49.89 -6.27 16.13
CA GLN A 40 49.07 -6.48 17.33
C GLN A 40 49.27 -5.37 18.38
N GLY A 41 48.26 -5.12 19.22
CA GLY A 41 48.36 -4.24 20.40
C GLY A 41 47.17 -4.40 21.36
N GLN A 42 47.45 -4.88 22.58
CA GLN A 42 46.54 -5.41 23.61
C GLN A 42 45.46 -4.48 24.22
N PRO A 43 44.49 -5.03 25.00
CA PRO A 43 43.31 -4.31 25.51
C PRO A 43 43.47 -3.68 26.91
N SER A 44 42.50 -2.82 27.26
CA SER A 44 42.41 -2.02 28.50
C SER A 44 40.98 -2.11 29.10
N PRO A 45 40.76 -1.85 30.41
CA PRO A 45 40.16 -2.89 31.28
C PRO A 45 38.78 -2.59 31.89
N GLN A 46 38.13 -3.65 32.40
CA GLN A 46 36.93 -3.57 33.23
C GLN A 46 37.25 -3.26 34.72
N PRO A 47 36.38 -2.54 35.44
CA PRO A 47 36.34 -2.53 36.91
C PRO A 47 35.46 -3.68 37.48
N PRO A 48 35.80 -4.26 38.65
CA PRO A 48 35.05 -5.38 39.26
C PRO A 48 34.12 -4.97 40.42
N PHE A 49 33.63 -5.98 41.16
CA PHE A 49 32.70 -5.97 42.31
C PHE A 49 31.18 -5.95 41.95
N GLY A 50 30.28 -6.68 42.62
CA GLY A 50 30.42 -7.41 43.89
C GLY A 50 29.56 -8.69 44.02
N TYR A 51 29.39 -9.14 45.27
CA TYR A 51 29.18 -10.55 45.65
C TYR A 51 27.72 -11.05 45.67
N GLN A 52 27.56 -12.37 45.46
CA GLN A 52 26.35 -13.14 45.78
C GLN A 52 26.22 -13.38 47.29
N GLN A 53 25.03 -13.20 47.89
CA GLN A 53 24.56 -13.96 49.05
C GLN A 53 23.03 -14.16 49.03
N GLN A 54 22.61 -15.43 49.07
CA GLN A 54 21.37 -15.95 49.70
C GLN A 54 21.78 -16.58 51.07
N PRO A 55 20.91 -17.12 51.95
CA PRO A 55 19.46 -17.39 51.86
C PRO A 55 18.72 -16.63 53.01
N PRO A 56 17.87 -17.15 53.95
CA PRO A 56 17.33 -18.49 54.23
C PRO A 56 15.85 -18.68 53.79
N GLN A 57 15.18 -19.72 54.33
CA GLN A 57 13.77 -20.08 54.13
C GLN A 57 13.04 -20.13 55.49
N GLN A 58 11.74 -19.84 55.54
CA GLN A 58 10.78 -20.32 56.57
C GLN A 58 9.43 -20.53 55.87
N GLN A 59 9.00 -21.77 55.63
CA GLN A 59 8.21 -22.68 56.49
C GLN A 59 6.68 -22.52 56.34
N TYR A 60 6.02 -23.66 56.13
CA TYR A 60 4.58 -23.80 55.87
C TYR A 60 3.73 -23.61 57.12
N TYR A 61 2.52 -23.07 56.95
CA TYR A 61 1.35 -23.48 57.74
C TYR A 61 0.08 -23.44 56.89
N SER A 62 -0.74 -24.49 56.99
CA SER A 62 -2.04 -24.62 56.35
C SER A 62 -3.16 -24.41 57.37
N GLY A 63 -4.24 -23.73 56.96
CA GLY A 63 -5.41 -23.46 57.81
C GLY A 63 -6.70 -23.32 56.98
N PRO A 64 -7.85 -23.83 57.47
CA PRO A 64 -9.12 -23.83 56.73
C PRO A 64 -9.84 -22.46 56.75
N PRO A 65 -10.80 -22.22 55.83
CA PRO A 65 -11.34 -20.89 55.56
C PRO A 65 -12.47 -20.45 56.52
N PRO A 66 -12.55 -19.15 56.89
CA PRO A 66 -13.74 -18.56 57.48
C PRO A 66 -14.86 -18.32 56.44
N GLN A 67 -16.10 -18.33 56.90
CA GLN A 67 -17.30 -18.24 56.08
C GLN A 67 -17.60 -16.81 55.60
N GLN A 68 -18.33 -16.72 54.48
CA GLN A 68 -18.74 -15.46 53.86
C GLN A 68 -19.70 -14.67 54.76
N GLN A 69 -19.46 -13.36 54.91
CA GLN A 69 -20.50 -12.39 55.27
C GLN A 69 -20.74 -11.46 54.09
N GLN A 70 -22.00 -11.44 53.65
CA GLN A 70 -22.46 -10.78 52.44
C GLN A 70 -22.84 -9.33 52.77
N TYR A 71 -22.13 -8.36 52.19
CA TYR A 71 -22.56 -6.96 52.14
C TYR A 71 -22.53 -6.47 50.69
N GLY A 72 -23.66 -5.93 50.23
CA GLY A 72 -23.84 -5.53 48.84
C GLY A 72 -23.12 -4.23 48.50
N GLY A 73 -22.24 -4.28 47.49
CA GLY A 73 -21.68 -3.11 46.82
C GLY A 73 -22.04 -3.13 45.33
N HIS A 74 -22.74 -2.11 44.86
CA HIS A 74 -23.04 -1.95 43.44
C HIS A 74 -21.76 -1.60 42.67
N TYR A 75 -21.23 -2.56 41.92
CA TYR A 75 -20.21 -2.30 40.89
C TYR A 75 -20.86 -2.31 39.52
N GLN A 76 -20.62 -1.24 38.75
CA GLN A 76 -21.01 -1.14 37.34
C GLN A 76 -20.37 -2.28 36.56
N GLN A 77 -21.15 -2.96 35.72
CA GLN A 77 -20.61 -3.89 34.76
C GLN A 77 -19.77 -3.11 33.74
N GLY A 78 -18.46 -3.39 33.70
CA GLY A 78 -17.65 -3.02 32.54
C GLY A 78 -18.18 -3.72 31.28
N PRO A 79 -17.83 -3.23 30.07
CA PRO A 79 -18.28 -3.86 28.83
C PRO A 79 -17.88 -5.35 28.82
N PRO A 80 -18.75 -6.26 28.36
CA PRO A 80 -18.49 -7.69 28.42
C PRO A 80 -17.25 -8.01 27.58
N GLN A 81 -16.23 -8.59 28.21
CA GLN A 81 -15.12 -9.16 27.44
C GLN A 81 -15.67 -10.27 26.55
N PRO A 82 -15.34 -10.30 25.24
CA PRO A 82 -15.77 -11.37 24.37
C PRO A 82 -15.18 -12.69 24.86
N ASN A 83 -16.06 -13.58 25.33
CA ASN A 83 -15.70 -14.92 25.73
C ASN A 83 -15.33 -15.73 24.49
N TYR A 84 -14.02 -15.81 24.19
CA TYR A 84 -13.47 -16.58 23.07
C TYR A 84 -13.55 -18.09 23.33
N GLY A 85 -14.79 -18.60 23.32
CA GLY A 85 -15.04 -20.03 23.28
C GLY A 85 -14.55 -20.61 21.96
N SER A 86 -13.41 -21.31 22.00
CA SER A 86 -12.88 -22.08 20.88
C SER A 86 -13.97 -22.99 20.30
N ARG A 87 -14.45 -22.67 19.09
CA ARG A 87 -15.44 -23.51 18.40
C ARG A 87 -14.82 -24.88 18.10
N PRO A 88 -15.48 -26.00 18.45
CA PRO A 88 -15.06 -27.32 17.98
C PRO A 88 -15.29 -27.36 16.46
N GLY A 89 -14.22 -27.21 15.68
CA GLY A 89 -14.32 -27.00 14.23
C GLY A 89 -13.24 -26.14 13.57
N GLY A 90 -12.27 -25.60 14.32
CA GLY A 90 -10.93 -25.24 13.81
C GLY A 90 -10.77 -24.09 12.81
N GLY A 91 -11.84 -23.49 12.29
CA GLY A 91 -11.78 -22.37 11.34
C GLY A 91 -11.94 -20.97 11.97
N PRO A 92 -11.47 -19.90 11.30
CA PRO A 92 -11.73 -18.50 11.67
C PRO A 92 -13.24 -18.19 11.79
N ALA A 93 -13.60 -17.24 12.67
CA ALA A 93 -14.99 -16.84 12.87
C ALA A 93 -15.50 -16.00 11.69
N PRO A 94 -16.74 -16.22 11.19
CA PRO A 94 -17.32 -15.37 10.14
C PRO A 94 -17.53 -13.93 10.63
N PRO A 95 -17.54 -12.92 9.72
CA PRO A 95 -17.78 -11.54 10.11
C PRO A 95 -19.11 -11.34 10.86
N PRO A 96 -19.17 -10.45 11.87
CA PRO A 96 -20.39 -10.20 12.63
C PRO A 96 -21.42 -9.44 11.78
N THR A 97 -22.70 -9.81 11.92
CA THR A 97 -23.79 -9.25 11.11
C THR A 97 -24.37 -7.94 11.66
N ALA A 98 -24.13 -7.66 12.94
CA ALA A 98 -24.55 -6.45 13.64
C ALA A 98 -23.62 -5.25 13.34
N PRO A 99 -24.12 -4.00 13.42
CA PRO A 99 -23.27 -2.81 13.33
C PRO A 99 -22.13 -2.82 14.37
N GLN A 100 -21.00 -2.24 13.99
CA GLN A 100 -19.76 -2.18 14.76
C GLN A 100 -19.32 -0.72 14.95
N GLN A 101 -18.63 -0.45 16.07
CA GLN A 101 -18.17 0.89 16.43
C GLN A 101 -16.73 1.13 15.95
N PHE A 102 -16.43 2.34 15.49
CA PHE A 102 -15.08 2.75 15.10
C PHE A 102 -14.09 2.85 16.28
N GLY A 103 -14.57 2.81 17.52
CA GLY A 103 -13.76 2.92 18.73
C GLY A 103 -13.59 4.37 19.22
N HIS A 104 -12.50 4.65 19.92
CA HIS A 104 -12.27 5.93 20.59
C HIS A 104 -12.29 7.12 19.61
N GLY A 105 -13.06 8.16 19.95
CA GLY A 105 -13.15 9.42 19.20
C GLY A 105 -14.35 9.53 18.24
N ALA A 106 -14.94 8.41 17.81
CA ALA A 106 -16.13 8.43 16.95
C ALA A 106 -17.44 8.59 17.76
N PRO A 107 -18.44 9.33 17.27
CA PRO A 107 -19.78 9.37 17.90
C PRO A 107 -20.45 7.99 17.87
N ASN A 108 -21.15 7.60 18.94
CA ASN A 108 -21.86 6.30 19.04
C ASN A 108 -22.90 6.05 17.92
N SER A 109 -23.36 7.09 17.23
CA SER A 109 -24.26 7.00 16.08
C SER A 109 -23.55 6.67 14.76
N TYR A 110 -22.24 6.92 14.67
CA TYR A 110 -21.41 6.60 13.51
C TYR A 110 -20.83 5.19 13.66
N ASN A 111 -21.44 4.24 12.95
CA ASN A 111 -21.12 2.82 12.99
C ASN A 111 -20.87 2.30 11.58
N PHE A 112 -20.00 1.30 11.45
CA PHE A 112 -19.82 0.55 10.22
C PHE A 112 -20.50 -0.82 10.31
N ARG A 113 -20.53 -1.56 9.21
CA ARG A 113 -21.06 -2.92 9.19
C ARG A 113 -20.28 -3.78 8.21
N TYR A 114 -19.88 -4.98 8.65
CA TYR A 114 -19.31 -5.98 7.76
C TYR A 114 -20.36 -6.55 6.81
N SER A 115 -19.94 -6.83 5.58
CA SER A 115 -20.69 -7.61 4.60
C SER A 115 -20.50 -9.11 4.86
N ASN A 116 -21.59 -9.88 4.82
CA ASN A 116 -21.51 -11.34 4.74
C ASN A 116 -21.38 -11.84 3.29
N CYS A 117 -21.29 -10.94 2.30
CA CYS A 117 -21.15 -11.22 0.87
C CYS A 117 -22.24 -12.11 0.25
N THR A 118 -23.47 -12.12 0.81
CA THR A 118 -24.59 -12.93 0.28
C THR A 118 -25.44 -12.22 -0.79
N GLY A 119 -25.14 -10.96 -1.13
CA GLY A 119 -25.86 -10.15 -2.10
C GLY A 119 -25.37 -10.33 -3.54
N ARG A 120 -25.60 -9.29 -4.38
CA ARG A 120 -25.13 -9.26 -5.76
C ARG A 120 -23.60 -9.18 -5.80
N ARG A 121 -23.00 -9.84 -6.79
CA ARG A 121 -21.55 -9.83 -7.05
C ARG A 121 -21.28 -9.07 -8.34
N LYS A 122 -20.41 -8.05 -8.32
CA LYS A 122 -20.01 -7.25 -9.50
C LYS A 122 -18.51 -7.02 -9.49
N ALA A 123 -17.84 -7.12 -10.65
CA ALA A 123 -16.40 -6.84 -10.73
C ALA A 123 -16.05 -5.82 -11.82
N LEU A 124 -15.06 -4.98 -11.52
CA LEU A 124 -14.34 -4.15 -12.48
C LEU A 124 -12.89 -4.61 -12.52
N LEU A 125 -12.43 -5.08 -13.68
CA LEU A 125 -11.05 -5.52 -13.88
C LEU A 125 -10.40 -4.69 -14.99
N ILE A 126 -9.24 -4.10 -14.70
CA ILE A 126 -8.53 -3.16 -15.56
C ILE A 126 -7.08 -3.64 -15.72
N GLY A 127 -6.64 -3.85 -16.96
CA GLY A 127 -5.32 -4.40 -17.27
C GLY A 127 -4.69 -3.68 -18.44
N ILE A 128 -3.63 -2.90 -18.20
CA ILE A 128 -3.07 -2.00 -19.21
C ILE A 128 -1.61 -2.36 -19.50
N ASN A 129 -1.33 -2.78 -20.73
CA ASN A 129 0.04 -3.05 -21.18
C ASN A 129 0.72 -1.83 -21.82
N TYR A 130 -0.02 -0.79 -22.21
CA TYR A 130 0.48 0.43 -22.85
C TYR A 130 1.22 0.12 -24.17
N PHE A 131 0.57 -0.65 -25.05
CA PHE A 131 1.18 -1.08 -26.33
C PHE A 131 1.74 0.09 -27.15
N ASN A 132 2.96 -0.08 -27.66
CA ASN A 132 3.71 0.90 -28.46
C ASN A 132 4.08 2.21 -27.72
N GLN A 133 3.90 2.27 -26.40
CA GLN A 133 4.33 3.41 -25.58
C GLN A 133 5.67 3.14 -24.88
N ARG A 134 6.38 4.22 -24.50
CA ARG A 134 7.49 4.10 -23.54
C ARG A 134 6.95 3.61 -22.20
N GLY A 135 7.58 2.58 -21.65
CA GLY A 135 7.14 1.90 -20.43
C GLY A 135 6.18 0.72 -20.67
N GLN A 136 6.03 0.23 -21.90
CA GLN A 136 5.14 -0.91 -22.20
C GLN A 136 5.37 -2.12 -21.27
N LEU A 137 4.29 -2.56 -20.62
CA LEU A 137 4.20 -3.75 -19.78
C LEU A 137 3.78 -4.98 -20.61
N ARG A 138 3.82 -6.16 -19.98
CA ARG A 138 3.51 -7.45 -20.64
C ARG A 138 2.55 -8.35 -19.88
N GLY A 139 2.30 -8.10 -18.60
CA GLY A 139 1.54 -8.99 -17.71
C GLY A 139 0.11 -8.56 -17.42
N CYS A 140 -0.21 -7.28 -17.50
CA CYS A 140 -1.39 -6.71 -16.86
C CYS A 140 -2.71 -7.27 -17.40
N ILE A 141 -2.75 -7.53 -18.71
CA ILE A 141 -3.89 -8.18 -19.38
C ILE A 141 -4.02 -9.66 -18.94
N ASN A 142 -2.90 -10.35 -18.69
CA ASN A 142 -2.89 -11.73 -18.20
C ASN A 142 -3.42 -11.81 -16.76
N ASP A 143 -3.03 -10.85 -15.91
CA ASP A 143 -3.50 -10.77 -14.51
C ASP A 143 -5.02 -10.63 -14.45
N VAL A 144 -5.58 -9.72 -15.27
CA VAL A 144 -7.03 -9.55 -15.43
C VAL A 144 -7.71 -10.83 -15.91
N ARG A 145 -7.12 -11.56 -16.87
CA ARG A 145 -7.68 -12.85 -17.33
C ARG A 145 -7.67 -13.90 -16.22
N ASN A 146 -6.59 -14.01 -15.45
CA ASN A 146 -6.46 -14.92 -14.32
C ASN A 146 -7.48 -14.60 -13.22
N MET A 147 -7.63 -13.32 -12.86
CA MET A 147 -8.58 -12.87 -11.85
C MET A 147 -10.04 -13.04 -12.31
N THR A 148 -10.34 -12.75 -13.58
CA THR A 148 -11.66 -12.99 -14.20
C THR A 148 -12.07 -14.46 -14.09
N ALA A 149 -11.18 -15.38 -14.46
CA ALA A 149 -11.43 -16.82 -14.33
C ALA A 149 -11.64 -17.20 -12.86
N TYR A 150 -10.75 -16.75 -11.96
CA TYR A 150 -10.80 -17.10 -10.54
C TYR A 150 -12.08 -16.66 -9.84
N LEU A 151 -12.53 -15.41 -10.07
CA LEU A 151 -13.78 -14.88 -9.51
C LEU A 151 -15.01 -15.62 -10.05
N SER A 152 -14.97 -16.05 -11.31
CA SER A 152 -16.06 -16.82 -11.94
C SER A 152 -16.13 -18.25 -11.38
N GLU A 153 -14.99 -18.93 -11.31
CA GLU A 153 -14.85 -20.34 -10.92
C GLU A 153 -15.11 -20.58 -9.43
N HIS A 154 -14.64 -19.69 -8.56
CA HIS A 154 -14.64 -19.92 -7.11
C HIS A 154 -15.57 -19.01 -6.31
N PHE A 155 -15.96 -17.84 -6.85
CA PHE A 155 -16.75 -16.85 -6.13
C PHE A 155 -18.04 -16.45 -6.87
N GLY A 156 -18.45 -17.16 -7.91
CA GLY A 156 -19.76 -16.97 -8.54
C GLY A 156 -20.03 -15.57 -9.11
N TYR A 157 -18.98 -14.78 -9.39
CA TYR A 157 -19.12 -13.54 -10.15
C TYR A 157 -19.44 -13.92 -11.59
N LYS A 158 -20.61 -13.52 -12.09
CA LYS A 158 -21.04 -13.87 -13.44
C LYS A 158 -20.39 -12.95 -14.48
N ARG A 159 -20.13 -13.46 -15.68
CA ARG A 159 -19.44 -12.70 -16.73
C ARG A 159 -20.20 -11.43 -17.15
N GLU A 160 -21.53 -11.46 -17.11
CA GLU A 160 -22.42 -10.32 -17.36
C GLU A 160 -22.40 -9.26 -16.25
N ASP A 161 -21.98 -9.63 -15.04
CA ASP A 161 -21.73 -8.74 -13.90
C ASP A 161 -20.24 -8.32 -13.81
N MET A 162 -19.47 -8.45 -14.90
CA MET A 162 -18.07 -8.01 -14.99
C MET A 162 -17.84 -6.99 -16.12
N VAL A 163 -17.29 -5.83 -15.76
CA VAL A 163 -16.68 -4.90 -16.72
C VAL A 163 -15.19 -5.16 -16.78
N ILE A 164 -14.66 -5.41 -17.98
CA ILE A 164 -13.25 -5.76 -18.21
C ILE A 164 -12.68 -4.78 -19.23
N LEU A 165 -11.71 -3.96 -18.79
CA LEU A 165 -11.05 -2.95 -19.62
C LEU A 165 -9.59 -3.33 -19.86
N THR A 166 -9.22 -3.61 -21.12
CA THR A 166 -7.85 -3.97 -21.49
C THR A 166 -7.47 -3.38 -22.85
N ASP A 167 -6.22 -2.96 -23.02
CA ASP A 167 -5.77 -2.20 -24.20
C ASP A 167 -5.50 -3.07 -25.44
N ASP A 168 -5.69 -4.40 -25.34
CA ASP A 168 -5.75 -5.33 -26.49
C ASP A 168 -7.15 -5.44 -27.13
N GLN A 169 -8.21 -4.90 -26.51
CA GLN A 169 -9.58 -5.04 -27.03
C GLN A 169 -9.89 -4.08 -28.17
N GLN A 170 -10.54 -4.60 -29.22
CA GLN A 170 -10.94 -3.80 -30.40
C GLN A 170 -12.12 -2.85 -30.13
N ASN A 171 -12.96 -3.14 -29.14
CA ASN A 171 -14.10 -2.29 -28.79
C ASN A 171 -13.64 -1.01 -28.08
N PRO A 172 -13.91 0.20 -28.61
CA PRO A 172 -13.52 1.46 -27.97
C PRO A 172 -14.12 1.66 -26.57
N MET A 173 -15.25 1.02 -26.25
CA MET A 173 -15.84 1.06 -24.90
C MET A 173 -15.17 0.11 -23.89
N SER A 174 -14.38 -0.84 -24.38
CA SER A 174 -13.57 -1.75 -23.55
C SER A 174 -12.12 -1.27 -23.37
N GLN A 175 -11.70 -0.21 -24.07
CA GLN A 175 -10.36 0.34 -23.91
C GLN A 175 -10.23 1.06 -22.55
N PRO A 176 -9.13 0.88 -21.80
CA PRO A 176 -8.94 1.46 -20.47
C PRO A 176 -8.50 2.93 -20.53
N THR A 177 -9.30 3.76 -21.21
CA THR A 177 -9.16 5.22 -21.24
C THR A 177 -9.62 5.85 -19.92
N LYS A 178 -9.16 7.07 -19.59
CA LYS A 178 -9.58 7.76 -18.35
C LYS A 178 -11.10 7.83 -18.25
N GLN A 179 -11.77 8.19 -19.35
CA GLN A 179 -13.23 8.28 -19.40
C GLN A 179 -13.93 6.92 -19.18
N ASN A 180 -13.41 5.83 -19.77
CA ASN A 180 -14.01 4.50 -19.63
C ASN A 180 -13.79 3.94 -18.23
N ILE A 181 -12.60 4.14 -17.64
CA ILE A 181 -12.29 3.75 -16.26
C ILE A 181 -13.24 4.45 -15.28
N LEU A 182 -13.34 5.78 -15.34
CA LEU A 182 -14.23 6.55 -14.45
C LEU A 182 -15.70 6.14 -14.62
N ARG A 183 -16.18 5.92 -15.86
CA ARG A 183 -17.53 5.40 -16.12
C ARG A 183 -17.74 4.01 -15.50
N ALA A 184 -16.72 3.14 -15.58
CA ALA A 184 -16.79 1.79 -15.03
C ALA A 184 -16.75 1.80 -13.49
N MET A 185 -15.96 2.68 -12.86
CA MET A 185 -15.96 2.87 -11.40
C MET A 185 -17.34 3.31 -10.89
N HIS A 186 -17.97 4.30 -11.56
CA HIS A 186 -19.36 4.67 -11.26
C HIS A 186 -20.34 3.51 -11.47
N TRP A 187 -20.20 2.72 -12.56
CA TRP A 187 -21.01 1.53 -12.77
C TRP A 187 -20.83 0.50 -11.65
N LEU A 188 -19.62 0.28 -11.13
CA LEU A 188 -19.31 -0.72 -10.11
C LEU A 188 -20.10 -0.46 -8.82
N VAL A 189 -20.09 0.77 -8.32
CA VAL A 189 -20.79 1.13 -7.09
C VAL A 189 -22.28 1.45 -7.26
N LYS A 190 -22.73 1.71 -8.51
CA LYS A 190 -24.12 2.08 -8.77
C LYS A 190 -25.10 1.03 -8.22
N ASP A 191 -26.07 1.55 -7.45
CA ASP A 191 -27.18 0.83 -6.82
C ASP A 191 -26.77 -0.31 -5.87
N ALA A 192 -25.52 -0.30 -5.36
CA ALA A 192 -25.01 -1.31 -4.44
C ALA A 192 -25.73 -1.27 -3.08
N ARG A 193 -26.04 -2.46 -2.55
CA ARG A 193 -26.86 -2.67 -1.34
C ARG A 193 -26.09 -3.43 -0.25
N PRO A 194 -26.51 -3.31 1.02
CA PRO A 194 -25.90 -4.08 2.10
C PRO A 194 -25.86 -5.59 1.78
N ASN A 195 -24.69 -6.18 2.00
CA ASN A 195 -24.26 -7.55 1.66
C ASN A 195 -23.92 -7.83 0.19
N ASP A 196 -24.05 -6.86 -0.73
CA ASP A 196 -23.43 -6.98 -2.06
C ASP A 196 -21.91 -7.07 -1.92
N SER A 197 -21.26 -7.74 -2.89
CA SER A 197 -19.81 -7.87 -2.98
C SER A 197 -19.29 -7.32 -4.29
N LEU A 198 -18.62 -6.17 -4.20
CA LEU A 198 -17.98 -5.49 -5.30
C LEU A 198 -16.49 -5.88 -5.32
N PHE A 199 -15.95 -6.11 -6.51
CA PHE A 199 -14.52 -6.40 -6.69
C PHE A 199 -13.89 -5.41 -7.66
N PHE A 200 -12.73 -4.86 -7.30
CA PHE A 200 -11.94 -3.98 -8.14
C PHE A 200 -10.54 -4.55 -8.32
N HIS A 201 -10.08 -4.70 -9.56
CA HIS A 201 -8.72 -5.11 -9.87
C HIS A 201 -8.08 -4.16 -10.87
N TYR A 202 -6.91 -3.62 -10.52
CA TYR A 202 -6.09 -2.82 -11.40
C TYR A 202 -4.70 -3.46 -11.53
N SER A 203 -4.27 -3.75 -12.76
CA SER A 203 -2.88 -4.06 -13.10
C SER A 203 -2.41 -3.08 -14.19
N GLY A 204 -1.31 -2.39 -13.93
CA GLY A 204 -0.83 -1.30 -14.80
C GLY A 204 0.24 -0.45 -14.11
N HIS A 205 0.52 0.73 -14.67
CA HIS A 205 1.41 1.69 -14.02
C HIS A 205 0.71 2.41 -12.88
N GLY A 206 1.41 2.52 -11.77
CA GLY A 206 1.11 3.44 -10.67
C GLY A 206 2.32 4.30 -10.35
N GLY A 207 2.13 5.36 -9.58
CA GLY A 207 3.15 6.28 -9.14
C GLY A 207 2.54 7.45 -8.38
N GLN A 208 3.36 8.42 -8.01
CA GLN A 208 2.97 9.53 -7.15
C GLN A 208 2.84 10.85 -7.91
N THR A 209 1.90 11.70 -7.52
CA THR A 209 1.83 13.13 -7.90
C THR A 209 1.83 14.00 -6.64
N LYS A 210 2.04 15.31 -6.76
CA LYS A 210 2.19 16.17 -5.58
C LYS A 210 0.85 16.43 -4.88
N ASP A 211 0.87 16.23 -3.56
CA ASP A 211 -0.04 16.75 -2.53
C ASP A 211 -0.58 18.17 -2.81
N LEU A 212 -1.90 18.35 -3.05
CA LEU A 212 -2.56 19.65 -3.23
C LEU A 212 -3.63 20.00 -2.16
N ASP A 213 -4.13 19.01 -1.42
CA ASP A 213 -5.21 19.00 -0.43
C ASP A 213 -4.67 18.93 1.02
N GLY A 214 -3.48 18.35 1.19
CA GLY A 214 -2.73 18.19 2.43
C GLY A 214 -3.26 17.06 3.30
N ASP A 215 -3.65 15.95 2.70
CA ASP A 215 -4.13 14.75 3.38
C ASP A 215 -3.18 13.55 3.30
N GLU A 216 -2.06 13.64 2.57
CA GLU A 216 -0.99 12.62 2.60
C GLU A 216 0.21 13.01 3.49
N ASP A 217 0.68 12.06 4.31
CA ASP A 217 1.76 12.26 5.31
C ASP A 217 3.14 12.51 4.66
N ASP A 218 3.36 12.02 3.43
CA ASP A 218 4.56 12.27 2.62
C ASP A 218 4.40 13.47 1.66
N GLY A 219 3.16 13.95 1.49
CA GLY A 219 2.78 15.03 0.57
C GLY A 219 2.65 14.61 -0.90
N TYR A 220 2.28 13.34 -1.18
CA TYR A 220 2.07 12.84 -2.54
C TYR A 220 0.86 11.89 -2.68
N ASP A 221 -0.14 12.29 -3.48
CA ASP A 221 -1.23 11.42 -3.95
C ASP A 221 -0.70 10.22 -4.74
N GLU A 222 -1.28 9.04 -4.52
CA GLU A 222 -1.10 7.85 -5.36
C GLU A 222 -1.99 7.92 -6.62
N VAL A 223 -1.43 7.57 -7.77
CA VAL A 223 -2.14 7.69 -9.05
C VAL A 223 -2.03 6.44 -9.90
N ILE A 224 -3.13 6.11 -10.60
CA ILE A 224 -3.15 5.12 -11.67
C ILE A 224 -3.11 5.81 -13.04
N TYR A 225 -2.49 5.16 -14.02
CA TYR A 225 -2.32 5.70 -15.37
C TYR A 225 -3.23 5.00 -16.39
N PRO A 226 -4.30 5.65 -16.90
CA PRO A 226 -5.07 5.17 -18.04
C PRO A 226 -4.23 5.03 -19.31
N VAL A 227 -4.71 4.32 -20.34
CA VAL A 227 -3.93 4.13 -21.59
C VAL A 227 -3.66 5.45 -22.33
N ASP A 228 -4.53 6.44 -22.16
CA ASP A 228 -4.50 7.80 -22.73
C ASP A 228 -3.95 8.86 -21.76
N PHE A 229 -3.27 8.45 -20.68
CA PHE A 229 -2.77 9.37 -19.64
C PHE A 229 -1.91 10.54 -20.15
N ARG A 230 -1.24 10.37 -21.30
CA ARG A 230 -0.41 11.41 -21.94
C ARG A 230 -1.24 12.57 -22.49
N GLN A 231 -2.53 12.34 -22.75
CA GLN A 231 -3.49 13.34 -23.22
C GLN A 231 -4.47 13.77 -22.11
N THR A 232 -4.87 12.85 -21.23
CA THR A 232 -5.95 13.07 -20.23
C THR A 232 -5.49 13.20 -18.79
N GLY A 233 -4.20 13.00 -18.51
CA GLY A 233 -3.67 12.85 -17.15
C GLY A 233 -4.00 11.49 -16.51
N HIS A 234 -3.46 11.28 -15.32
CA HIS A 234 -3.71 10.13 -14.44
C HIS A 234 -5.06 10.24 -13.70
N ILE A 235 -5.40 9.25 -12.89
CA ILE A 235 -6.52 9.29 -11.93
C ILE A 235 -5.90 9.17 -10.53
N THR A 236 -6.23 10.09 -9.62
CA THR A 236 -5.76 10.06 -8.22
C THR A 236 -6.60 9.09 -7.38
N ASP A 237 -5.99 8.58 -6.32
CA ASP A 237 -6.62 7.97 -5.16
C ASP A 237 -7.81 8.76 -4.60
N ASP A 238 -7.73 10.08 -4.42
CA ASP A 238 -8.85 10.89 -3.95
C ASP A 238 -10.03 10.90 -4.94
N GLU A 239 -9.78 10.87 -6.26
CA GLU A 239 -10.82 10.66 -7.27
C GLU A 239 -11.42 9.25 -7.20
N MET A 240 -10.59 8.22 -6.97
CA MET A 240 -11.05 6.83 -6.81
C MET A 240 -11.85 6.63 -5.51
N HIS A 241 -11.41 7.19 -4.40
CA HIS A 241 -12.07 7.17 -3.10
C HIS A 241 -13.42 7.90 -3.15
N ARG A 242 -13.46 9.09 -3.74
CA ARG A 242 -14.69 9.87 -3.97
C ARG A 242 -15.73 9.10 -4.78
N ILE A 243 -15.30 8.33 -5.79
CA ILE A 243 -16.21 7.55 -6.65
C ILE A 243 -16.58 6.20 -6.04
N MET A 244 -15.62 5.46 -5.49
CA MET A 244 -15.79 4.05 -5.13
C MET A 244 -15.98 3.78 -3.63
N VAL A 245 -15.61 4.70 -2.74
CA VAL A 245 -15.68 4.50 -1.28
C VAL A 245 -16.78 5.36 -0.64
N ARG A 246 -16.76 6.69 -0.86
CA ARG A 246 -17.72 7.63 -0.23
C ARG A 246 -19.20 7.32 -0.51
N PRO A 247 -19.63 6.84 -1.70
CA PRO A 247 -21.05 6.58 -1.97
C PRO A 247 -21.61 5.27 -1.40
N LEU A 248 -20.77 4.40 -0.82
CA LEU A 248 -21.19 3.05 -0.42
C LEU A 248 -22.02 3.04 0.87
N GLN A 249 -23.07 2.22 0.88
CA GLN A 249 -23.92 2.00 2.04
C GLN A 249 -23.28 1.05 3.06
N ALA A 250 -23.68 1.17 4.33
CA ALA A 250 -23.19 0.31 5.40
C ALA A 250 -23.41 -1.19 5.09
N GLY A 251 -22.35 -1.99 5.15
CA GLY A 251 -22.40 -3.41 4.82
C GLY A 251 -22.31 -3.75 3.32
N VAL A 252 -22.14 -2.80 2.40
CA VAL A 252 -21.64 -3.14 1.05
C VAL A 252 -20.18 -3.54 1.18
N ARG A 253 -19.76 -4.67 0.57
CA ARG A 253 -18.33 -4.99 0.41
C ARG A 253 -17.77 -4.35 -0.84
N LEU A 254 -16.60 -3.73 -0.73
CA LEU A 254 -15.67 -3.53 -1.84
C LEU A 254 -14.32 -4.18 -1.50
N THR A 255 -13.93 -5.21 -2.26
CA THR A 255 -12.57 -5.78 -2.23
C THR A 255 -11.77 -5.22 -3.41
N ALA A 256 -10.68 -4.51 -3.14
CA ALA A 256 -9.79 -3.97 -4.15
C ALA A 256 -8.42 -4.70 -4.15
N ILE A 257 -7.85 -4.92 -5.33
CA ILE A 257 -6.47 -5.41 -5.52
C ILE A 257 -5.75 -4.52 -6.52
N PHE A 258 -4.57 -4.03 -6.13
CA PHE A 258 -3.69 -3.23 -6.99
C PHE A 258 -2.38 -3.98 -7.26
N ASP A 259 -2.13 -4.28 -8.54
CA ASP A 259 -0.85 -4.72 -9.11
C ASP A 259 -0.13 -3.51 -9.75
N SER A 260 0.13 -2.48 -8.96
CA SER A 260 0.86 -1.28 -9.38
C SER A 260 1.85 -0.84 -8.32
N CYS A 261 2.99 -0.28 -8.74
CA CYS A 261 3.92 0.40 -7.82
C CYS A 261 3.21 1.62 -7.21
N HIS A 262 3.53 1.93 -5.94
CA HIS A 262 2.93 3.04 -5.20
C HIS A 262 1.39 2.93 -5.20
N SER A 263 0.90 2.00 -4.38
CA SER A 263 -0.53 1.69 -4.22
C SER A 263 -0.89 1.37 -2.76
N GLY A 264 -0.09 1.87 -1.82
CA GLY A 264 -0.30 1.64 -0.38
C GLY A 264 -1.58 2.31 0.14
N THR A 265 -1.85 3.50 -0.40
CA THR A 265 -2.95 4.40 -0.04
C THR A 265 -3.93 4.66 -1.19
N ALA A 266 -3.89 3.91 -2.31
CA ALA A 266 -4.66 4.15 -3.55
C ALA A 266 -6.21 4.21 -3.48
N LEU A 267 -6.82 4.20 -2.29
CA LEU A 267 -8.24 4.42 -1.99
C LEU A 267 -8.44 5.21 -0.67
N ASP A 268 -7.41 5.91 -0.20
CA ASP A 268 -7.31 6.73 1.01
C ASP A 268 -7.77 6.02 2.30
N LEU A 269 -7.55 4.70 2.38
CA LEU A 269 -8.11 3.88 3.46
C LEU A 269 -7.31 4.04 4.76
N PRO A 270 -7.90 4.61 5.84
CA PRO A 270 -7.13 5.11 6.99
C PRO A 270 -6.64 4.01 7.95
N TYR A 271 -7.09 2.76 7.80
CA TYR A 271 -6.64 1.64 8.63
C TYR A 271 -5.75 0.69 7.84
N ILE A 272 -4.42 0.77 8.04
CA ILE A 272 -3.43 -0.05 7.33
C ILE A 272 -2.90 -1.14 8.27
N TYR A 273 -2.90 -2.40 7.83
CA TYR A 273 -2.48 -3.55 8.62
C TYR A 273 -1.17 -4.15 8.12
N SER A 274 -0.33 -4.56 9.08
CA SER A 274 0.88 -5.34 8.84
C SER A 274 0.60 -6.85 8.92
N THR A 275 1.54 -7.65 8.43
CA THR A 275 1.47 -9.13 8.45
C THR A 275 1.31 -9.74 9.84
N GLN A 276 1.60 -8.98 10.89
CA GLN A 276 1.39 -9.35 12.29
C GLN A 276 -0.07 -9.17 12.75
N GLY A 277 -0.98 -8.72 11.86
CA GLY A 277 -2.35 -8.33 12.21
C GLY A 277 -2.45 -7.00 12.97
N ILE A 278 -1.31 -6.34 13.21
CA ILE A 278 -1.19 -5.08 13.94
C ILE A 278 -1.45 -3.92 12.98
N LEU A 279 -2.34 -3.01 13.38
CA LEU A 279 -2.55 -1.72 12.74
C LEU A 279 -1.22 -0.96 12.69
N LYS A 280 -0.76 -0.58 11.51
CA LYS A 280 0.36 0.33 11.34
C LYS A 280 -0.06 1.70 11.87
N GLU A 281 0.42 2.05 13.05
CA GLU A 281 0.58 3.45 13.42
C GLU A 281 1.59 4.09 12.46
N PRO A 282 1.43 5.37 12.07
CA PRO A 282 2.38 6.05 11.21
C PRO A 282 3.76 5.97 11.85
N ASN A 283 4.69 5.32 11.16
CA ASN A 283 6.05 5.16 11.66
C ASN A 283 6.86 6.43 11.35
N LEU A 284 6.34 7.59 11.80
CA LEU A 284 6.99 8.91 11.80
C LEU A 284 8.42 8.81 12.37
N ALA A 285 8.59 8.05 13.45
CA ALA A 285 9.89 7.77 14.07
C ALA A 285 10.87 6.99 13.16
N LYS A 286 10.37 6.23 12.17
CA LYS A 286 11.20 5.41 11.28
C LYS A 286 11.66 6.19 10.04
N GLU A 287 10.82 7.07 9.49
CA GLU A 287 11.27 8.09 8.52
C GLU A 287 12.23 9.07 9.17
N ALA A 288 11.88 9.60 10.35
CA ALA A 288 12.76 10.45 11.13
C ALA A 288 14.10 9.73 11.42
N GLY A 289 14.08 8.42 11.70
CA GLY A 289 15.27 7.61 11.93
C GLY A 289 16.24 7.54 10.75
N GLN A 290 15.75 7.50 9.50
CA GLN A 290 16.64 7.57 8.32
C GLN A 290 17.22 8.98 8.11
N GLY A 291 16.49 10.03 8.48
CA GLY A 291 17.02 11.41 8.48
C GLY A 291 17.99 11.72 9.63
N LEU A 292 17.71 11.22 10.85
CA LEU A 292 18.44 11.60 12.08
C LEU A 292 19.86 11.04 12.13
N LEU A 293 20.13 9.91 11.50
CA LEU A 293 21.47 9.31 11.45
C LEU A 293 22.50 10.21 10.74
N GLY A 294 22.06 11.05 9.79
CA GLY A 294 22.89 12.12 9.21
C GLY A 294 23.17 13.27 10.19
N VAL A 295 22.20 13.61 11.04
CA VAL A 295 22.28 14.74 11.99
C VAL A 295 23.23 14.47 13.16
N ILE A 296 23.32 13.21 13.61
CA ILE A 296 24.24 12.81 14.69
C ILE A 296 25.70 12.89 14.24
N SER A 297 25.99 12.72 12.93
CA SER A 297 27.36 12.83 12.38
C SER A 297 27.89 14.27 12.37
N SER A 298 27.02 15.28 12.36
CA SER A 298 27.43 16.70 12.27
C SER A 298 27.86 17.33 13.60
N TYR A 299 27.63 16.69 14.75
CA TYR A 299 27.91 17.28 16.07
C TYR A 299 29.40 17.44 16.42
N SER A 300 30.30 16.94 15.56
CA SER A 300 31.77 17.01 15.75
C SER A 300 32.41 18.31 15.23
N GLN A 301 31.66 19.16 14.51
CA GLN A 301 32.13 20.47 14.06
C GLN A 301 31.09 21.53 14.42
N GLY A 302 31.48 22.46 15.30
CA GLY A 302 30.56 23.34 16.03
C GLY A 302 29.94 24.46 15.20
N ASP A 303 28.94 24.14 14.38
CA ASP A 303 28.01 25.10 13.79
C ASP A 303 26.57 24.81 14.24
N LEU A 304 26.08 25.62 15.19
CA LEU A 304 24.73 25.50 15.75
C LEU A 304 23.67 26.27 14.94
N GLY A 305 24.06 27.01 13.90
CA GLY A 305 23.15 27.83 13.10
C GLY A 305 22.31 27.02 12.10
N GLY A 306 22.89 25.98 11.49
CA GLY A 306 22.25 25.19 10.43
C GLY A 306 21.40 23.99 10.91
N VAL A 307 21.53 23.57 12.17
CA VAL A 307 20.93 22.31 12.66
C VAL A 307 19.50 22.51 13.17
N ALA A 308 19.17 23.69 13.70
CA ALA A 308 17.88 23.98 14.33
C ALA A 308 16.70 23.93 13.35
N SER A 309 16.87 24.42 12.11
CA SER A 309 15.82 24.45 11.09
C SER A 309 15.37 23.05 10.65
N ASN A 310 16.32 22.13 10.48
CA ASN A 310 16.02 20.74 10.13
C ASN A 310 15.28 20.01 11.25
N ILE A 311 15.72 20.19 12.51
CA ILE A 311 15.03 19.63 13.69
C ILE A 311 13.62 20.20 13.83
N PHE A 312 13.43 21.51 13.64
CA PHE A 312 12.10 22.12 13.63
C PHE A 312 11.21 21.58 12.50
N GLY A 313 11.79 21.32 11.33
CA GLY A 313 11.11 20.66 10.21
C GLY A 313 10.61 19.27 10.57
N PHE A 314 11.44 18.45 11.24
CA PHE A 314 11.03 17.12 11.70
C PHE A 314 9.96 17.15 12.80
N ILE A 315 10.09 18.03 13.80
CA ILE A 315 9.08 18.17 14.86
C ILE A 315 7.75 18.67 14.27
N LYS A 316 7.80 19.60 13.31
CA LYS A 316 6.60 20.07 12.61
C LYS A 316 6.00 18.99 11.71
N LYS A 317 6.79 18.20 10.98
CA LYS A 317 6.29 17.03 10.22
C LYS A 317 5.62 16.03 11.16
N ALA A 318 6.18 15.81 12.35
CA ALA A 318 5.60 14.90 13.33
C ALA A 318 4.23 15.38 13.85
N ALA A 319 4.13 16.63 14.30
CA ALA A 319 2.85 17.21 14.75
C ALA A 319 1.81 17.28 13.62
N ASN A 320 2.22 17.66 12.41
CA ASN A 320 1.35 17.67 11.24
C ASN A 320 0.83 16.27 10.88
N GLY A 321 1.64 15.22 11.00
CA GLY A 321 1.22 13.84 10.68
C GLY A 321 0.14 13.31 11.63
N ASP A 322 0.20 13.66 12.92
CA ASP A 322 -0.88 13.34 13.86
C ASP A 322 -2.18 14.10 13.50
N GLU A 323 -2.08 15.38 13.09
CA GLU A 323 -3.24 16.17 12.61
C GLU A 323 -3.83 15.65 11.28
N VAL A 324 -2.98 15.25 10.32
CA VAL A 324 -3.38 14.65 9.04
C VAL A 324 -4.04 13.29 9.26
N ARG A 325 -3.48 12.44 10.12
CA ARG A 325 -4.11 11.18 10.53
C ARG A 325 -5.49 11.40 11.17
N GLU A 326 -5.62 12.37 12.08
CA GLU A 326 -6.91 12.71 12.67
C GLU A 326 -7.90 13.23 11.63
N ARG A 327 -7.45 14.07 10.68
CA ARG A 327 -8.25 14.51 9.52
C ARG A 327 -8.73 13.31 8.71
N ASN A 328 -7.85 12.38 8.35
CA ASN A 328 -8.18 11.22 7.51
C ASN A 328 -9.11 10.23 8.20
N LEU A 329 -8.95 10.00 9.50
CA LEU A 329 -9.91 9.21 10.29
C LEU A 329 -11.30 9.87 10.33
N ARG A 330 -11.38 11.20 10.28
CA ARG A 330 -12.65 11.95 10.23
C ARG A 330 -13.26 12.05 8.82
N THR A 331 -12.46 12.02 7.75
CA THR A 331 -12.91 12.34 6.37
C THR A 331 -12.88 11.18 5.37
N LYS A 332 -12.02 10.16 5.59
CA LYS A 332 -11.83 9.01 4.69
C LYS A 332 -12.30 7.67 5.28
N THR A 333 -12.86 7.67 6.51
CA THR A 333 -13.60 6.48 7.01
C THR A 333 -14.92 6.28 6.24
N SER A 334 -15.41 5.05 6.19
CA SER A 334 -16.71 4.74 5.58
C SER A 334 -17.47 3.70 6.39
N PRO A 335 -18.81 3.82 6.52
CA PRO A 335 -19.62 2.78 7.17
C PRO A 335 -19.73 1.49 6.34
N ALA A 336 -19.34 1.53 5.06
CA ALA A 336 -19.22 0.37 4.18
C ALA A 336 -17.94 -0.44 4.45
N ASP A 337 -17.99 -1.72 4.08
CA ASP A 337 -16.92 -2.70 4.30
C ASP A 337 -15.95 -2.67 3.11
N VAL A 338 -14.94 -1.78 3.16
CA VAL A 338 -13.95 -1.63 2.10
C VAL A 338 -12.62 -2.17 2.55
N VAL A 339 -12.06 -3.10 1.77
CA VAL A 339 -10.76 -3.74 2.01
C VAL A 339 -9.92 -3.70 0.74
N MET A 340 -8.66 -3.30 0.84
CA MET A 340 -7.72 -3.17 -0.26
C MET A 340 -6.45 -3.98 0.00
N TRP A 341 -5.99 -4.70 -1.02
CA TRP A 341 -4.72 -5.43 -1.01
C TRP A 341 -3.76 -4.81 -2.03
N SER A 342 -2.54 -4.48 -1.60
CA SER A 342 -1.53 -3.88 -2.47
C SER A 342 -0.11 -4.34 -2.11
N GLY A 343 0.83 -4.16 -3.03
CA GLY A 343 2.23 -4.55 -2.87
C GLY A 343 3.15 -3.34 -2.68
N SER A 344 3.76 -3.20 -1.50
CA SER A 344 4.80 -2.19 -1.24
C SER A 344 6.20 -2.77 -1.48
N LYS A 345 7.11 -2.00 -2.10
CA LYS A 345 8.55 -2.34 -2.12
C LYS A 345 9.21 -1.90 -0.81
N ASP A 346 10.17 -2.69 -0.32
CA ASP A 346 10.88 -2.38 0.93
C ASP A 346 11.88 -1.22 0.81
N ASP A 347 12.53 -1.09 -0.34
CA ASP A 347 13.58 -0.11 -0.58
C ASP A 347 13.05 1.02 -1.49
N GLN A 348 12.44 2.04 -0.91
CA GLN A 348 12.05 3.28 -1.61
C GLN A 348 13.25 4.23 -1.86
N THR A 349 14.46 3.71 -2.03
CA THR A 349 15.62 4.51 -2.46
C THR A 349 15.65 4.56 -3.98
N SER A 350 15.23 5.70 -4.52
CA SER A 350 14.76 5.92 -5.90
C SER A 350 15.83 5.88 -7.03
N ALA A 351 16.95 5.17 -6.83
CA ALA A 351 18.05 5.14 -7.80
C ALA A 351 17.91 4.06 -8.90
N ASP A 352 17.56 2.80 -8.55
CA ASP A 352 17.80 1.65 -9.43
C ASP A 352 16.72 0.55 -9.38
N ALA A 353 15.44 0.94 -9.28
CA ALA A 353 14.31 -0.01 -9.29
C ALA A 353 14.02 -0.67 -10.67
N THR A 354 15.05 -0.86 -11.51
CA THR A 354 15.03 -1.58 -12.80
C THR A 354 15.00 -3.11 -12.59
N ILE A 355 14.15 -3.59 -11.67
CA ILE A 355 14.21 -4.95 -11.15
C ILE A 355 13.05 -5.81 -11.68
N ALA A 356 13.43 -6.83 -12.47
CA ALA A 356 12.72 -8.08 -12.72
C ALA A 356 11.35 -8.04 -13.41
N SER A 357 11.36 -7.77 -14.71
CA SER A 357 10.96 -8.65 -15.84
C SER A 357 9.95 -9.83 -15.71
N GLN A 358 9.28 -10.13 -14.59
CA GLN A 358 8.18 -11.09 -14.57
C GLN A 358 6.89 -10.43 -15.05
N ALA A 359 6.33 -10.96 -16.15
CA ALA A 359 5.13 -10.46 -16.80
C ALA A 359 3.85 -10.95 -16.11
N THR A 360 3.74 -10.79 -14.79
CA THR A 360 2.49 -10.95 -14.05
C THR A 360 2.50 -10.11 -12.78
N GLY A 361 1.34 -9.59 -12.40
CA GLY A 361 1.08 -8.87 -11.17
C GLY A 361 1.32 -9.75 -9.95
N ALA A 362 2.31 -9.37 -9.16
CA ALA A 362 2.77 -10.13 -8.02
C ALA A 362 1.66 -10.30 -6.95
N MET A 363 0.87 -9.26 -6.74
CA MET A 363 -0.13 -9.18 -5.68
C MET A 363 -1.37 -10.01 -6.02
N SER A 364 -1.93 -9.90 -7.23
CA SER A 364 -3.04 -10.78 -7.66
C SER A 364 -2.60 -12.24 -7.78
N TRP A 365 -1.41 -12.52 -8.31
CA TRP A 365 -0.88 -13.89 -8.37
C TRP A 365 -0.76 -14.51 -6.98
N ALA A 366 -0.19 -13.80 -6.01
CA ALA A 366 -0.02 -14.28 -4.65
C ALA A 366 -1.36 -14.46 -3.94
N PHE A 367 -2.29 -13.50 -4.08
CA PHE A 367 -3.65 -13.57 -3.55
C PHE A 367 -4.42 -14.80 -4.05
N VAL A 368 -4.45 -15.02 -5.37
CA VAL A 368 -5.11 -16.18 -5.99
C VAL A 368 -4.43 -17.48 -5.55
N THR A 369 -3.10 -17.51 -5.49
CA THR A 369 -2.35 -18.72 -5.09
C THR A 369 -2.59 -19.08 -3.63
N ALA A 370 -2.57 -18.11 -2.73
CA ALA A 370 -2.84 -18.28 -1.30
C ALA A 370 -4.25 -18.83 -1.04
N LEU A 371 -5.29 -18.25 -1.67
CA LEU A 371 -6.67 -18.73 -1.52
C LEU A 371 -6.94 -20.05 -2.24
N LYS A 372 -6.24 -20.38 -3.33
CA LYS A 372 -6.29 -21.73 -3.94
C LYS A 372 -5.67 -22.80 -3.03
N LYS A 373 -4.62 -22.46 -2.27
CA LYS A 373 -3.99 -23.37 -1.29
C LYS A 373 -4.82 -23.54 -0.01
N SER A 374 -5.39 -22.46 0.50
CA SER A 374 -6.30 -22.48 1.66
C SER A 374 -7.47 -21.50 1.45
N PRO A 375 -8.67 -22.00 1.11
CA PRO A 375 -9.83 -21.12 0.86
C PRO A 375 -10.44 -20.49 2.12
N GLN A 376 -10.19 -21.06 3.30
CA GLN A 376 -10.73 -20.56 4.58
C GLN A 376 -9.60 -20.01 5.44
N GLN A 377 -9.40 -18.70 5.36
CA GLN A 377 -8.35 -17.98 6.07
C GLN A 377 -8.92 -16.73 6.75
N SER A 378 -8.39 -16.37 7.91
CA SER A 378 -8.60 -15.04 8.45
C SER A 378 -7.86 -13.98 7.63
N TYR A 379 -8.18 -12.70 7.80
CA TYR A 379 -7.43 -11.63 7.13
C TYR A 379 -5.93 -11.68 7.44
N VAL A 380 -5.53 -11.95 8.69
CA VAL A 380 -4.10 -12.09 9.06
C VAL A 380 -3.48 -13.37 8.50
N GLN A 381 -4.20 -14.49 8.43
CA GLN A 381 -3.71 -15.72 7.80
C GLN A 381 -3.51 -15.51 6.29
N LEU A 382 -4.46 -14.88 5.62
CA LEU A 382 -4.38 -14.58 4.19
C LEU A 382 -3.23 -13.62 3.89
N LEU A 383 -3.06 -12.56 4.68
CA LEU A 383 -1.96 -11.61 4.53
C LEU A 383 -0.58 -12.26 4.69
N ASN A 384 -0.44 -13.24 5.61
CA ASN A 384 0.79 -14.03 5.75
C ASN A 384 0.98 -15.02 4.60
N SER A 385 -0.06 -15.76 4.20
CA SER A 385 0.04 -16.69 3.06
C SER A 385 0.42 -15.96 1.77
N ILE A 386 -0.13 -14.77 1.52
CA ILE A 386 0.25 -13.90 0.41
C ILE A 386 1.72 -13.48 0.51
N ARG A 387 2.18 -13.10 1.71
CA ARG A 387 3.59 -12.74 1.95
C ARG A 387 4.51 -13.92 1.64
N ASP A 388 4.14 -15.13 2.04
CA ASP A 388 4.92 -16.34 1.81
C ASP A 388 5.00 -16.67 0.31
N GLU A 389 3.89 -16.56 -0.44
CA GLU A 389 3.92 -16.69 -1.90
C GLU A 389 4.81 -15.62 -2.54
N LEU A 390 4.66 -14.35 -2.15
CA LEU A 390 5.46 -13.23 -2.67
C LEU A 390 6.96 -13.46 -2.43
N ALA A 391 7.35 -13.84 -1.21
CA ALA A 391 8.75 -14.06 -0.81
C ALA A 391 9.46 -15.14 -1.65
N THR A 392 8.74 -16.02 -2.36
CA THR A 392 9.35 -16.99 -3.28
C THR A 392 9.90 -16.37 -4.58
N ARG A 393 9.42 -15.18 -4.99
CA ARG A 393 9.64 -14.62 -6.34
C ARG A 393 9.79 -13.10 -6.40
N TYR A 394 9.37 -12.37 -5.38
CA TYR A 394 9.23 -10.93 -5.38
C TYR A 394 9.74 -10.32 -4.07
N THR A 395 10.25 -9.09 -4.16
CA THR A 395 10.64 -8.26 -3.00
C THR A 395 9.49 -7.40 -2.47
N GLN A 396 8.29 -7.53 -3.03
CA GLN A 396 7.11 -6.82 -2.54
C GLN A 396 6.62 -7.44 -1.23
N LYS A 397 6.31 -6.59 -0.25
CA LYS A 397 5.53 -6.98 0.92
C LYS A 397 4.05 -6.64 0.68
N PRO A 398 3.11 -7.54 1.04
CA PRO A 398 1.70 -7.23 0.91
C PRO A 398 1.25 -6.29 2.04
N GLN A 399 0.29 -5.45 1.71
CA GLN A 399 -0.39 -4.53 2.61
C GLN A 399 -1.89 -4.75 2.50
N LEU A 400 -2.58 -4.63 3.65
CA LEU A 400 -4.03 -4.66 3.75
C LEU A 400 -4.50 -3.32 4.31
N SER A 401 -5.32 -2.57 3.58
CA SER A 401 -5.89 -1.28 4.02
C SER A 401 -7.41 -1.35 4.07
N CYS A 402 -8.06 -0.68 5.04
CA CYS A 402 -9.50 -0.78 5.30
C CYS A 402 -10.16 0.58 5.62
N SER A 403 -11.46 0.73 5.31
CA SER A 403 -12.27 1.93 5.61
C SER A 403 -12.66 2.09 7.09
N HIS A 404 -12.52 1.02 7.87
CA HIS A 404 -12.91 0.91 9.27
C HIS A 404 -11.95 0.00 10.04
N PRO A 405 -11.98 -0.03 11.38
CA PRO A 405 -11.23 -1.00 12.16
C PRO A 405 -11.61 -2.43 11.75
N LEU A 406 -10.60 -3.24 11.46
CA LEU A 406 -10.72 -4.64 11.08
C LEU A 406 -10.21 -5.53 12.23
N ASP A 407 -11.05 -6.44 12.72
CA ASP A 407 -10.55 -7.61 13.46
C ASP A 407 -9.95 -8.60 12.44
N THR A 408 -8.63 -8.64 12.40
CA THR A 408 -7.89 -9.44 11.41
C THR A 408 -7.99 -10.95 11.64
N ASN A 409 -8.59 -11.40 12.76
CA ASN A 409 -8.87 -12.80 13.07
C ASN A 409 -10.17 -13.31 12.45
N LEU A 410 -11.03 -12.42 11.96
CA LEU A 410 -12.24 -12.80 11.22
C LEU A 410 -11.90 -13.47 9.89
N LEU A 411 -12.76 -14.39 9.47
CA LEU A 411 -12.72 -15.07 8.18
C LEU A 411 -12.81 -14.05 7.03
N PHE A 412 -11.88 -14.13 6.09
CA PHE A 412 -11.97 -13.44 4.81
C PHE A 412 -13.07 -14.08 3.96
N VAL A 413 -13.97 -13.25 3.43
CA VAL A 413 -15.13 -13.66 2.59
C VAL A 413 -15.20 -12.78 1.35
N MET A 414 -15.77 -13.27 0.24
CA MET A 414 -16.02 -12.52 -1.01
C MET A 414 -17.25 -13.05 -1.75
#